data_AF-A0A6M1ZXE6-F1
#
_entry.id   AF-A0A6M1ZXE6-F1
#
_cell.length_a   1.000
_cell.length_b   1.000
_cell.length_c   1.000
_cell.angle_alpha   90.00
_cell.angle_beta   90.00
_cell.angle_gamma   90.00
#
_symmetry.space_group_name_H-M   'P 1'
#
loop_
_entity.id
_entity.type
_entity.pdbx_description
1 polymer ?
#
loop_
_entity_poly.entity_id
_entity_poly.type
_entity_poly.pdbx_seq_one_letter_code
_entity_poly.pdbx_strand_id
1 'polypeptide(L)'
;MNVLPIVFSILMLLAIITYSQLQNFLVRGTIRREYVCYMQNRSRDSLNLLQEELYDKNEVPGESRDNWIKINALSKVNLNVFLQDPTTNEKSALLNAHNGIIRRLIENIYADRPFFQEFEEKRPDAVNELWQAVVRALKRLDEQGKGIGKAKHLANIQLDDPELNLFFAQMLKQIQTPESILYDCESKKVKDVQKKVEYYPNLIDFVGVDGKTEKPYRVWLASKPLLQAIFQDESVVEAIMVERSELHKQLNNVPKDRRDQVRSELNDTFEQQFRNKLPSDMPAGIVTFETSLSRPKK
;
A
#
# COMPACT_ATOMS: atom_id res chain seq x y z
N MET A 1 -20.49 13.05 79.57
CA MET A 1 -20.21 13.85 78.34
C MET A 1 -20.98 13.24 77.20
N ASN A 2 -21.79 14.01 76.48
CA ASN A 2 -22.54 13.51 75.33
C ASN A 2 -21.57 13.22 74.17
N VAL A 3 -21.25 11.95 73.97
CA VAL A 3 -20.35 11.47 72.89
C VAL A 3 -21.05 11.46 71.53
N LEU A 4 -22.38 11.38 71.53
CA LEU A 4 -23.23 11.38 70.33
C LEU A 4 -22.92 12.53 69.33
N PRO A 5 -22.88 13.83 69.73
CA PRO A 5 -22.61 14.92 68.81
C PRO A 5 -21.21 14.83 68.15
N ILE A 6 -20.23 14.26 68.84
CA ILE A 6 -18.88 14.07 68.28
C ILE A 6 -18.91 13.00 67.19
N VAL A 7 -19.58 11.87 67.43
CA VAL A 7 -19.72 10.79 66.44
C VAL A 7 -20.48 11.28 65.20
N PHE A 8 -21.56 12.05 65.39
CA PHE A 8 -22.30 12.67 64.28
C PHE A 8 -21.45 13.66 63.47
N SER A 9 -20.61 14.45 64.14
CA SER A 9 -19.71 15.39 63.47
C SER A 9 -18.65 14.69 62.63
N ILE A 10 -18.09 13.58 63.14
CA ILE A 10 -17.12 12.74 62.42
C ILE A 10 -17.77 12.07 61.21
N LEU A 11 -18.99 11.54 61.37
CA LEU A 11 -19.75 10.94 60.27
C LEU A 11 -20.08 11.97 59.17
N MET A 12 -20.46 13.20 59.54
CA MET A 12 -20.66 14.27 58.57
C MET A 12 -19.36 14.62 57.83
N LEU A 13 -18.24 14.75 58.53
CA LEU A 13 -16.94 15.02 57.91
C LEU A 13 -16.54 13.91 56.93
N LEU A 14 -16.70 12.64 57.30
CA LEU A 14 -16.43 11.51 56.42
C LEU A 14 -17.35 11.50 55.20
N ALA A 15 -18.63 11.85 55.36
CA ALA A 15 -19.57 11.95 54.24
C ALA A 15 -19.17 13.06 53.26
N ILE A 16 -18.77 14.24 53.77
CA ILE A 16 -18.31 15.37 52.95
C ILE A 16 -17.02 15.00 52.20
N ILE A 17 -16.06 14.37 52.86
CA ILE A 17 -14.81 13.92 52.24
C ILE A 17 -15.09 12.88 51.15
N THR A 18 -15.95 11.90 51.44
CA THR A 18 -16.32 10.84 50.50
C THR A 18 -17.03 11.42 49.27
N TYR A 19 -17.96 12.36 49.48
CA TYR A 19 -18.65 13.05 48.40
C TYR A 19 -17.68 13.88 47.54
N SER A 20 -16.74 14.60 48.16
CA SER A 20 -15.70 15.35 47.46
C SER A 20 -14.80 14.44 46.62
N GLN A 21 -14.38 13.30 47.17
CA GLN A 21 -13.59 12.30 46.43
C GLN A 21 -14.37 11.71 45.26
N LEU A 22 -15.65 11.41 45.44
CA LEU A 22 -16.53 10.92 44.38
C LEU A 22 -16.70 11.95 43.25
N GLN A 23 -16.95 13.22 43.59
CA GLN A 23 -17.04 14.31 42.62
C GLN A 23 -15.73 14.49 41.85
N ASN A 24 -14.59 14.48 42.55
CA ASN A 24 -13.28 14.55 41.90
C ASN A 24 -13.02 13.37 40.96
N PHE A 25 -13.45 12.16 41.33
CA PHE A 25 -13.35 10.99 40.46
C PHE A 25 -14.22 11.14 39.20
N LEU A 26 -15.47 11.59 39.34
CA LEU A 26 -16.37 11.81 38.22
C LEU A 26 -15.82 12.87 37.26
N VAL A 27 -15.35 14.01 37.78
CA VAL A 27 -14.76 15.10 36.98
C VAL A 27 -13.51 14.64 36.26
N ARG A 28 -12.59 13.94 36.94
CA ARG A 28 -11.39 13.37 36.29
C ARG A 28 -11.75 12.35 35.21
N GLY A 29 -12.78 11.54 35.43
CA GLY A 29 -13.30 10.61 34.44
C GLY A 29 -13.78 11.32 33.17
N THR A 30 -14.55 12.40 33.33
CA THR A 30 -15.03 13.22 32.21
C THR A 30 -13.90 13.93 31.48
N ILE A 31 -12.96 14.56 32.20
CA ILE A 31 -11.80 15.24 31.59
C ILE A 31 -10.94 14.24 30.81
N ARG A 32 -10.70 13.05 31.37
CA ARG A 32 -9.93 12.00 30.68
C ARG A 32 -10.64 11.53 29.41
N ARG A 33 -11.97 11.39 29.45
CA ARG A 33 -12.78 11.08 28.25
C ARG A 33 -12.63 12.16 27.19
N GLU A 34 -12.82 13.42 27.56
CA GLU A 34 -12.75 14.53 26.63
C GLU A 34 -11.34 14.67 26.03
N TYR A 35 -10.31 14.45 26.85
CA TYR A 35 -8.92 14.44 26.42
C TYR A 35 -8.63 13.30 25.44
N VAL A 36 -9.14 12.09 25.68
CA VAL A 36 -8.97 10.96 24.76
C VAL A 36 -9.69 11.24 23.43
N CYS A 37 -10.93 11.74 23.46
CA CYS A 37 -11.65 12.14 22.24
C CYS A 37 -10.89 13.22 21.46
N TYR A 38 -10.39 14.24 22.17
CA TYR A 38 -9.59 15.30 21.58
C TYR A 38 -8.30 14.78 20.94
N MET A 39 -7.57 13.90 21.64
CA MET A 39 -6.35 13.27 21.12
C MET A 39 -6.62 12.37 19.92
N GLN A 40 -7.73 11.62 19.92
CA GLN A 40 -8.15 10.82 18.76
C GLN A 40 -8.43 11.70 17.54
N ASN A 41 -9.19 12.77 17.71
CA ASN A 41 -9.48 13.70 16.61
C ASN A 41 -8.20 14.38 16.11
N ARG A 42 -7.34 14.86 17.01
CA ARG A 42 -6.06 15.48 16.65
C ARG A 42 -5.09 14.51 15.98
N SER A 43 -5.08 13.23 16.41
CA SER A 43 -4.31 12.18 15.75
C SER A 43 -4.81 11.93 14.33
N ARG A 44 -6.13 11.85 14.13
CA ARG A 44 -6.74 11.77 12.79
C ARG A 44 -6.38 12.97 11.93
N ASP A 45 -6.44 14.18 12.47
CA ASP A 45 -6.07 15.39 11.73
C ASP A 45 -4.58 15.37 11.35
N SER A 46 -3.70 14.94 12.25
CA SER A 46 -2.27 14.81 11.96
C SER A 46 -1.97 13.72 10.91
N LEU A 47 -2.72 12.62 10.93
CA LEU A 47 -2.60 11.55 9.93
C LEU A 47 -3.17 12.00 8.58
N ASN A 48 -4.29 12.71 8.57
CA ASN A 48 -4.85 13.31 7.36
C ASN A 48 -3.87 14.34 6.76
N LEU A 49 -3.26 15.19 7.58
CA LEU A 49 -2.23 16.14 7.16
C LEU A 49 -0.97 15.43 6.64
N LEU A 50 -0.51 14.37 7.31
CA LEU A 50 0.63 13.57 6.85
C LEU A 50 0.29 12.86 5.53
N GLN A 51 -0.96 12.41 5.38
CA GLN A 51 -1.45 11.77 4.17
C GLN A 51 -1.60 12.78 3.03
N GLU A 52 -2.11 13.97 3.28
CA GLU A 52 -2.11 15.11 2.36
C GLU A 52 -0.68 15.50 1.98
N GLU A 53 0.25 15.60 2.93
CA GLU A 53 1.65 15.91 2.65
C GLU A 53 2.34 14.79 1.84
N LEU A 54 1.98 13.53 2.08
CA LEU A 54 2.44 12.40 1.26
C LEU A 54 1.78 12.41 -0.12
N TYR A 55 0.52 12.84 -0.25
CA TYR A 55 -0.11 13.05 -1.53
C TYR A 55 0.55 14.21 -2.27
N ASP A 56 0.76 15.36 -1.66
CA ASP A 56 1.43 16.53 -2.23
C ASP A 56 2.90 16.28 -2.57
N LYS A 57 3.60 15.46 -1.77
CA LYS A 57 4.98 15.02 -2.10
C LYS A 57 5.03 14.01 -3.24
N ASN A 58 3.93 13.29 -3.50
CA ASN A 58 3.83 12.28 -4.57
C ASN A 58 3.02 12.76 -5.78
N GLU A 59 2.29 13.86 -5.66
CA GLU A 59 1.74 14.65 -6.75
C GLU A 59 2.87 15.51 -7.28
N VAL A 60 3.29 15.22 -8.51
CA VAL A 60 4.22 16.08 -9.22
C VAL A 60 3.55 17.46 -9.32
N PRO A 61 4.13 18.52 -8.74
CA PRO A 61 3.57 19.87 -8.87
C PRO A 61 3.39 20.16 -10.36
N GLY A 62 2.20 20.62 -10.72
CA GLY A 62 1.79 20.93 -12.09
C GLY A 62 2.49 22.14 -12.68
N GLU A 63 3.81 22.21 -12.61
CA GLU A 63 4.60 23.17 -13.38
C GLU A 63 4.81 22.62 -14.80
N SER A 64 4.02 23.16 -15.73
CA SER A 64 4.20 23.17 -17.18
C SER A 64 4.52 21.82 -17.85
N ARG A 65 3.44 21.13 -18.26
CA ARG A 65 3.44 19.85 -18.99
C ARG A 65 3.76 19.95 -20.48
N ASP A 66 4.46 20.97 -20.95
CA ASP A 66 4.54 21.20 -22.39
C ASP A 66 5.67 20.46 -23.13
N ASN A 67 6.66 19.84 -22.46
CA ASN A 67 7.75 19.15 -23.19
C ASN A 67 8.32 17.90 -22.50
N TRP A 68 7.51 17.16 -21.73
CA TRP A 68 7.96 15.87 -21.22
C TRP A 68 7.70 14.81 -22.29
N ILE A 69 8.77 14.25 -22.85
CA ILE A 69 8.73 13.02 -23.66
C ILE A 69 7.89 12.01 -22.86
N LYS A 70 6.70 11.66 -23.38
CA LYS A 70 5.85 10.63 -22.78
C LYS A 70 6.57 9.30 -22.89
N ILE A 71 7.32 8.94 -21.86
CA ILE A 71 7.96 7.64 -21.75
C ILE A 71 6.84 6.60 -21.63
N ASN A 72 6.75 5.71 -22.61
CA ASN A 72 5.67 4.73 -22.72
C ASN A 72 5.93 3.51 -21.82
N ALA A 73 6.02 3.71 -20.50
CA ALA A 73 6.40 2.67 -19.54
C ALA A 73 5.70 2.83 -18.18
N LEU A 74 5.57 1.73 -17.44
CA LEU A 74 4.74 1.62 -16.24
C LEU A 74 5.56 1.44 -14.97
N SER A 75 5.20 2.12 -13.88
CA SER A 75 5.78 1.92 -12.54
C SER A 75 5.02 0.91 -11.68
N LYS A 76 3.93 0.35 -12.21
CA LYS A 76 2.94 -0.51 -11.55
C LYS A 76 2.49 -1.62 -12.50
N VAL A 77 1.95 -2.71 -11.95
CA VAL A 77 1.34 -3.80 -12.76
C VAL A 77 0.07 -3.31 -13.42
N ASN A 78 0.01 -3.34 -14.75
CA ASN A 78 -1.17 -2.91 -15.50
C ASN A 78 -2.20 -4.04 -15.59
N LEU A 79 -3.36 -3.81 -14.99
CA LEU A 79 -4.46 -4.78 -14.94
C LEU A 79 -5.08 -5.03 -16.32
N ASN A 80 -4.99 -4.06 -17.24
CA ASN A 80 -5.57 -4.20 -18.58
C ASN A 80 -4.88 -5.28 -19.41
N VAL A 81 -3.65 -5.70 -19.06
CA VAL A 81 -2.95 -6.78 -19.76
C VAL A 81 -3.71 -8.11 -19.60
N PHE A 82 -4.38 -8.32 -18.47
CA PHE A 82 -5.11 -9.56 -18.19
C PHE A 82 -6.49 -9.64 -18.87
N LEU A 83 -6.95 -8.51 -19.43
CA LEU A 83 -8.18 -8.44 -20.22
C LEU A 83 -7.94 -8.74 -21.70
N GLN A 84 -6.68 -8.82 -22.14
CA GLN A 84 -6.36 -9.07 -23.54
C GLN A 84 -6.43 -10.56 -23.88
N ASP A 85 -6.93 -10.88 -25.07
CA ASP A 85 -6.92 -12.25 -25.56
C ASP A 85 -5.51 -12.65 -26.04
N PRO A 86 -4.93 -13.74 -25.50
CA PRO A 86 -3.63 -14.24 -25.90
C PRO A 86 -3.77 -15.02 -27.23
N THR A 87 -4.01 -14.30 -28.31
CA THR A 87 -4.20 -14.87 -29.66
C THR A 87 -2.90 -15.34 -30.32
N THR A 88 -1.73 -14.96 -29.79
CA THR A 88 -0.41 -15.33 -30.30
C THR A 88 0.50 -15.89 -29.20
N ASN A 89 1.48 -16.72 -29.58
CA ASN A 89 2.44 -17.32 -28.65
C ASN A 89 3.24 -16.27 -27.85
N GLU A 90 3.63 -15.17 -28.49
CA GLU A 90 4.35 -14.06 -27.83
C GLU A 90 3.47 -13.37 -26.77
N LYS A 91 2.20 -13.09 -27.08
CA LYS A 91 1.25 -12.53 -26.12
C LYS A 91 0.95 -13.49 -24.96
N SER A 92 0.93 -14.80 -25.23
CA SER A 92 0.80 -15.82 -24.20
C SER A 92 2.00 -15.83 -23.25
N ALA A 93 3.23 -15.78 -23.77
CA ALA A 93 4.44 -15.69 -22.96
C ALA A 93 4.46 -14.41 -22.10
N LEU A 94 4.08 -13.27 -22.69
CA LEU A 94 3.97 -12.01 -21.96
C LEU A 94 2.93 -12.07 -20.85
N LEU A 95 1.72 -12.56 -21.14
CA LEU A 95 0.66 -12.74 -20.16
C LEU A 95 1.10 -13.66 -19.01
N ASN A 96 1.80 -14.74 -19.32
CA ASN A 96 2.37 -15.65 -18.32
C ASN A 96 3.41 -14.94 -17.43
N ALA A 97 4.27 -14.11 -18.01
CA ALA A 97 5.22 -13.31 -17.25
C ALA A 97 4.51 -12.30 -16.33
N HIS A 98 3.46 -11.62 -16.81
CA HIS A 98 2.63 -10.74 -15.98
C HIS A 98 1.94 -11.49 -14.83
N ASN A 99 1.41 -12.69 -15.09
CA ASN A 99 0.83 -13.56 -14.07
C ASN A 99 1.88 -13.96 -13.02
N GLY A 100 3.09 -14.33 -13.45
CA GLY A 100 4.19 -14.64 -12.54
C GLY A 100 4.59 -13.44 -11.68
N ILE A 101 4.69 -12.25 -12.28
CA ILE A 101 5.05 -11.01 -11.56
C ILE A 101 4.01 -10.66 -10.50
N ILE A 102 2.72 -10.67 -10.81
CA ILE A 102 1.70 -10.28 -9.82
C ILE A 102 1.57 -11.30 -8.68
N ARG A 103 1.76 -12.59 -8.95
CA ARG A 103 1.81 -13.63 -7.90
C ARG A 103 2.98 -13.39 -6.94
N ARG A 104 4.20 -13.28 -7.49
CA ARG A 104 5.40 -13.00 -6.70
C ARG A 104 5.29 -11.67 -5.95
N LEU A 105 4.65 -10.67 -6.54
CA LEU A 105 4.39 -9.39 -5.89
C LEU A 105 3.47 -9.56 -4.67
N ILE A 106 2.39 -10.33 -4.79
CA ILE A 106 1.49 -10.63 -3.66
C ILE A 106 2.26 -11.36 -2.56
N GLU A 107 3.03 -12.38 -2.91
CA GLU A 107 3.88 -13.14 -1.98
C GLU A 107 4.90 -12.21 -1.29
N ASN A 108 5.64 -11.38 -2.03
CA ASN A 108 6.62 -10.45 -1.47
C ASN A 108 6.02 -9.42 -0.51
N ILE A 109 4.76 -9.01 -0.69
CA ILE A 109 4.10 -8.04 0.19
C ILE A 109 3.51 -8.71 1.44
N TYR A 110 2.98 -9.93 1.29
CA TYR A 110 2.10 -10.53 2.28
C TYR A 110 2.58 -11.86 2.89
N ALA A 111 3.61 -12.54 2.37
CA ALA A 111 4.03 -13.88 2.85
C ALA A 111 4.33 -13.93 4.36
N ASP A 112 4.93 -12.87 4.91
CA ASP A 112 5.27 -12.81 6.34
C ASP A 112 4.07 -12.41 7.23
N ARG A 113 2.86 -12.27 6.68
CA ARG A 113 1.69 -11.78 7.41
C ARG A 113 0.89 -12.94 8.00
N PRO A 114 0.44 -12.85 9.27
CA PRO A 114 -0.35 -13.91 9.89
C PRO A 114 -1.60 -14.31 9.09
N PHE A 115 -2.33 -13.32 8.55
CA PHE A 115 -3.54 -13.61 7.77
C PHE A 115 -3.23 -14.33 6.43
N PHE A 116 -2.03 -14.12 5.88
CA PHE A 116 -1.59 -14.78 4.65
C PHE A 116 -1.16 -16.21 4.92
N GLN A 117 -0.36 -16.42 5.98
CA GLN A 117 0.06 -17.75 6.43
C GLN A 117 -1.14 -18.63 6.79
N GLU A 118 -2.10 -18.10 7.57
CA GLU A 118 -3.35 -18.80 7.90
C GLU A 118 -4.18 -19.17 6.65
N PHE A 119 -4.09 -18.36 5.60
CA PHE A 119 -4.81 -18.61 4.36
C PHE A 119 -4.10 -19.66 3.49
N GLU A 120 -2.78 -19.57 3.37
CA GLU A 120 -1.94 -20.51 2.62
C GLU A 120 -1.93 -21.91 3.26
N GLU A 121 -1.95 -22.00 4.60
CA GLU A 121 -2.10 -23.27 5.32
C GLU A 121 -3.42 -23.98 4.99
N LYS A 122 -4.50 -23.22 4.81
CA LYS A 122 -5.82 -23.76 4.43
C LYS A 122 -5.90 -24.08 2.95
N ARG A 123 -5.20 -23.31 2.10
CA ARG A 123 -5.21 -23.43 0.64
C ARG A 123 -3.78 -23.31 0.09
N PRO A 124 -3.07 -24.43 -0.14
CA PRO A 124 -1.69 -24.43 -0.62
C PRO A 124 -1.46 -23.77 -1.99
N ASP A 125 -2.51 -23.52 -2.79
CA ASP A 125 -2.43 -22.76 -4.05
C ASP A 125 -3.23 -21.44 -4.02
N ALA A 126 -3.40 -20.89 -2.81
CA ALA A 126 -4.17 -19.70 -2.48
C ALA A 126 -3.96 -18.52 -3.44
N VAL A 127 -2.71 -18.15 -3.70
CA VAL A 127 -2.37 -16.96 -4.51
C VAL A 127 -2.78 -17.14 -5.97
N ASN A 128 -2.61 -18.34 -6.51
CA ASN A 128 -3.03 -18.69 -7.87
C ASN A 128 -4.54 -18.66 -8.01
N GLU A 129 -5.25 -19.35 -7.11
CA GLU A 129 -6.70 -19.40 -7.11
C GLU A 129 -7.30 -18.00 -6.99
N LEU A 130 -6.78 -17.20 -6.05
CA LEU A 130 -7.17 -15.82 -5.85
C LEU A 130 -6.99 -15.01 -7.13
N TRP A 131 -5.79 -15.03 -7.71
CA TRP A 131 -5.50 -14.20 -8.87
C TRP A 131 -6.34 -14.61 -10.09
N GLN A 132 -6.54 -15.91 -10.31
CA GLN A 132 -7.42 -16.40 -11.37
C GLN A 132 -8.89 -15.99 -11.14
N ALA A 133 -9.36 -16.01 -9.90
CA ALA A 133 -10.71 -15.50 -9.56
C ALA A 133 -10.83 -14.00 -9.85
N VAL A 134 -9.80 -13.21 -9.50
CA VAL A 134 -9.75 -11.77 -9.82
C VAL A 134 -9.79 -11.53 -11.32
N VAL A 135 -8.95 -12.23 -12.11
CA VAL A 135 -8.94 -12.10 -13.58
C VAL A 135 -10.29 -12.47 -14.19
N ARG A 136 -10.94 -13.54 -13.73
CA ARG A 136 -12.30 -13.91 -14.20
C ARG A 136 -13.32 -12.82 -13.88
N ALA A 137 -13.28 -12.28 -12.66
CA ALA A 137 -14.20 -11.22 -12.26
C ALA A 137 -13.95 -9.92 -13.06
N LEU A 138 -12.69 -9.60 -13.37
CA LEU A 138 -12.31 -8.50 -14.25
C LEU A 138 -12.88 -8.66 -15.66
N LYS A 139 -12.73 -9.84 -16.27
CA LYS A 139 -13.28 -10.14 -17.61
C LYS A 139 -14.80 -10.00 -17.63
N ARG A 140 -15.49 -10.55 -16.62
CA ARG A 140 -16.95 -10.42 -16.47
C ARG A 140 -17.40 -8.96 -16.39
N LEU A 141 -16.66 -8.10 -15.69
CA LEU A 141 -16.97 -6.67 -15.61
C LEU A 141 -16.76 -5.95 -16.95
N ASP A 142 -15.71 -6.32 -17.69
CA ASP A 142 -15.43 -5.75 -19.01
C ASP A 142 -16.50 -6.15 -20.05
N GLU A 143 -16.92 -7.43 -20.05
CA GLU A 143 -18.03 -7.94 -20.89
C GLU A 143 -19.36 -7.23 -20.60
N GLN A 144 -19.57 -6.78 -19.36
CA GLN A 144 -20.75 -6.00 -18.95
C GLN A 144 -20.64 -4.49 -19.26
N GLY A 145 -19.56 -4.05 -19.90
CA GLY A 145 -19.29 -2.63 -20.16
C GLY A 145 -18.94 -1.83 -18.90
N LYS A 146 -18.68 -2.50 -17.78
CA LYS A 146 -18.30 -1.93 -16.47
C LYS A 146 -16.80 -2.10 -16.20
N GLY A 147 -15.98 -2.00 -17.24
CA GLY A 147 -14.54 -2.12 -17.16
C GLY A 147 -13.94 -1.20 -16.08
N ILE A 148 -12.82 -1.61 -15.51
CA ILE A 148 -12.18 -0.86 -14.43
C ILE A 148 -11.39 0.31 -15.00
N GLY A 149 -11.86 1.53 -14.78
CA GLY A 149 -11.15 2.75 -15.23
C GLY A 149 -9.99 3.20 -14.32
N LYS A 150 -9.92 2.73 -13.07
CA LYS A 150 -8.88 3.11 -12.09
C LYS A 150 -8.57 1.95 -11.14
N ALA A 151 -7.32 1.81 -10.71
CA ALA A 151 -6.88 0.75 -9.80
C ALA A 151 -7.75 0.64 -8.52
N LYS A 152 -8.21 1.78 -7.98
CA LYS A 152 -9.09 1.82 -6.81
C LYS A 152 -10.42 1.07 -6.99
N HIS A 153 -10.89 0.86 -8.21
CA HIS A 153 -12.13 0.11 -8.45
C HIS A 153 -11.93 -1.41 -8.30
N LEU A 154 -10.70 -1.90 -8.09
CA LEU A 154 -10.46 -3.28 -7.65
C LEU A 154 -11.23 -3.60 -6.37
N ALA A 155 -11.39 -2.62 -5.47
CA ALA A 155 -12.16 -2.75 -4.23
C ALA A 155 -13.65 -3.05 -4.45
N ASN A 156 -14.17 -2.82 -5.66
CA ASN A 156 -15.58 -3.08 -5.99
C ASN A 156 -15.78 -4.45 -6.64
N ILE A 157 -14.71 -5.20 -6.92
CA ILE A 157 -14.82 -6.55 -7.47
C ILE A 157 -15.31 -7.48 -6.37
N GLN A 158 -16.35 -8.25 -6.70
CA GLN A 158 -16.82 -9.35 -5.87
C GLN A 158 -16.38 -10.67 -6.50
N LEU A 159 -15.63 -11.46 -5.74
CA LEU A 159 -15.26 -12.82 -6.13
C LEU A 159 -16.38 -13.79 -5.74
N ASP A 160 -16.58 -14.82 -6.54
CA ASP A 160 -17.69 -15.77 -6.33
C ASP A 160 -17.44 -16.69 -5.11
N ASP A 161 -16.17 -17.00 -4.81
CA ASP A 161 -15.77 -17.74 -3.61
C ASP A 161 -15.70 -16.78 -2.39
N PRO A 162 -16.48 -17.02 -1.32
CA PRO A 162 -16.51 -16.15 -0.15
C PRO A 162 -15.17 -16.03 0.59
N GLU A 163 -14.37 -17.09 0.64
CA GLU A 163 -13.07 -17.10 1.33
C GLU A 163 -12.04 -16.31 0.51
N LEU A 164 -11.99 -16.54 -0.81
CA LEU A 164 -11.13 -15.73 -1.69
C LEU A 164 -11.55 -14.27 -1.67
N ASN A 165 -12.85 -13.98 -1.64
CA ASN A 165 -13.36 -12.62 -1.57
C ASN A 165 -12.95 -11.92 -0.25
N LEU A 166 -13.03 -12.64 0.88
CA LEU A 166 -12.60 -12.12 2.18
C LEU A 166 -11.09 -11.82 2.18
N PHE A 167 -10.30 -12.74 1.66
CA PHE A 167 -8.85 -12.61 1.57
C PHE A 167 -8.43 -11.47 0.64
N PHE A 168 -9.07 -11.37 -0.53
CA PHE A 168 -8.87 -10.26 -1.46
C PHE A 168 -9.21 -8.92 -0.81
N ALA A 169 -10.34 -8.87 -0.08
CA ALA A 169 -10.74 -7.68 0.64
C ALA A 169 -9.74 -7.30 1.75
N GLN A 170 -9.04 -8.26 2.37
CA GLN A 170 -7.97 -7.96 3.33
C GLN A 170 -6.76 -7.31 2.63
N MET A 171 -6.34 -7.80 1.46
CA MET A 171 -5.25 -7.18 0.68
C MET A 171 -5.57 -5.76 0.17
N LEU A 172 -6.85 -5.53 -0.16
CA LEU A 172 -7.33 -4.26 -0.70
C LEU A 172 -7.76 -3.27 0.37
N LYS A 173 -8.02 -3.73 1.59
CA LYS A 173 -8.14 -2.86 2.75
C LYS A 173 -6.73 -2.45 3.11
N GLN A 174 -6.48 -1.15 3.25
CA GLN A 174 -5.54 -0.76 4.29
C GLN A 174 -6.15 -1.34 5.57
N ILE A 175 -5.54 -2.35 6.15
CA ILE A 175 -5.87 -2.70 7.53
C ILE A 175 -5.39 -1.49 8.37
N GLN A 176 -6.28 -0.51 8.49
CA GLN A 176 -6.62 0.02 9.79
C GLN A 176 -7.32 -1.14 10.51
N THR A 177 -6.56 -1.99 11.19
CA THR A 177 -7.10 -2.45 12.45
C THR A 177 -7.06 -1.21 13.32
N PRO A 178 -8.21 -0.73 13.82
CA PRO A 178 -8.26 0.45 14.65
C PRO A 178 -7.35 0.18 15.85
N GLU A 179 -6.75 1.22 16.42
CA GLU A 179 -6.47 1.16 17.84
C GLU A 179 -7.85 1.11 18.52
N SER A 180 -8.47 -0.08 18.53
CA SER A 180 -9.67 -0.36 19.26
C SER A 180 -9.26 -0.48 20.71
N ILE A 181 -8.88 0.64 21.30
CA ILE A 181 -9.57 0.98 22.53
C ILE A 181 -11.02 1.23 22.08
N LEU A 182 -11.80 0.16 21.97
CA LEU A 182 -13.25 0.26 21.87
C LEU A 182 -13.73 0.80 23.23
N TYR A 183 -13.52 2.09 23.47
CA TYR A 183 -14.50 2.86 24.20
C TYR A 183 -15.59 3.19 23.20
N ASP A 184 -16.60 2.34 23.18
CA ASP A 184 -17.91 2.79 22.75
C ASP A 184 -18.26 4.00 23.63
N CYS A 185 -18.45 5.17 23.02
CA CYS A 185 -18.84 6.39 23.72
C CYS A 185 -20.14 6.22 24.54
N GLU A 186 -20.88 5.13 24.30
CA GLU A 186 -22.11 4.74 24.98
C GLU A 186 -21.90 3.63 26.03
N SER A 187 -20.84 2.81 25.96
CA SER A 187 -20.65 1.68 26.88
C SER A 187 -19.53 1.91 27.90
N LYS A 188 -19.88 1.83 29.19
CA LYS A 188 -18.99 2.06 30.36
C LYS A 188 -17.90 0.99 30.57
N LYS A 189 -17.55 0.17 29.58
CA LYS A 189 -16.60 -0.93 29.74
C LYS A 189 -15.39 -0.78 28.83
N VAL A 190 -14.21 -0.74 29.45
CA VAL A 190 -12.91 -0.85 28.78
C VAL A 190 -12.70 -2.31 28.42
N LYS A 191 -12.60 -2.62 27.14
CA LYS A 191 -11.97 -3.87 26.71
C LYS A 191 -10.55 -3.53 26.28
N ASP A 192 -9.58 -3.88 27.12
CA ASP A 192 -8.17 -3.89 26.73
C ASP A 192 -7.97 -5.03 25.72
N VAL A 193 -8.09 -4.70 24.43
CA VAL A 193 -7.61 -5.56 23.34
C VAL A 193 -6.47 -4.81 22.67
N GLN A 194 -5.27 -4.95 23.22
CA GLN A 194 -4.03 -4.60 22.52
C GLN A 194 -3.82 -5.62 21.38
N LYS A 195 -4.57 -5.49 20.29
CA LYS A 195 -4.18 -6.11 19.02
C LYS A 195 -3.21 -5.15 18.33
N LYS A 196 -1.95 -5.57 18.23
CA LYS A 196 -0.89 -4.90 17.49
C LYS A 196 -1.39 -4.63 16.07
N VAL A 197 -1.55 -3.36 15.70
CA VAL A 197 -2.00 -2.97 14.37
C VAL A 197 -0.85 -3.22 13.41
N GLU A 198 -0.98 -4.25 12.58
CA GLU A 198 -0.02 -4.52 11.52
C GLU A 198 -0.36 -3.67 10.30
N TYR A 199 0.46 -2.63 10.08
CA TYR A 199 0.42 -1.87 8.84
C TYR A 199 1.12 -2.67 7.74
N TYR A 200 0.40 -2.92 6.66
CA TYR A 200 0.97 -3.50 5.45
C TYR A 200 0.51 -2.72 4.20
N PRO A 201 1.33 -2.71 3.12
CA PRO A 201 1.00 -2.02 1.89
C PRO A 201 -0.28 -2.56 1.24
N ASN A 202 -1.07 -1.67 0.61
CA ASN A 202 -2.27 -2.06 -0.12
C ASN A 202 -1.89 -2.53 -1.53
N LEU A 203 -2.49 -3.60 -2.04
CA LEU A 203 -2.26 -4.08 -3.40
C LEU A 203 -2.52 -2.99 -4.46
N ILE A 204 -3.48 -2.08 -4.19
CA ILE A 204 -3.82 -0.92 -5.05
C ILE A 204 -2.60 -0.01 -5.30
N ASP A 205 -1.64 0.02 -4.38
CA ASP A 205 -0.44 0.86 -4.50
C ASP A 205 0.52 0.35 -5.58
N PHE A 206 0.44 -0.94 -5.92
CA PHE A 206 1.35 -1.61 -6.86
C PHE A 206 0.71 -1.93 -8.22
N VAL A 207 -0.60 -1.74 -8.34
CA VAL A 207 -1.36 -2.00 -9.57
C VAL A 207 -1.89 -0.71 -10.18
N GLY A 208 -2.04 -0.72 -11.50
CA GLY A 208 -2.46 0.41 -12.31
C GLY A 208 -3.42 -0.03 -13.41
N VAL A 209 -4.09 0.95 -13.98
CA VAL A 209 -4.95 0.78 -15.15
C VAL A 209 -4.51 1.86 -16.11
N ASP A 210 -3.71 1.50 -17.11
CA ASP A 210 -3.19 2.47 -18.07
C ASP A 210 -3.20 1.89 -19.48
N GLY A 211 -4.00 2.51 -20.36
CA GLY A 211 -4.08 2.17 -21.78
C GLY A 211 -4.53 0.73 -22.06
N LYS A 212 -4.82 0.45 -23.32
CA LYS A 212 -5.02 -0.92 -23.82
C LYS A 212 -3.74 -1.52 -24.39
N THR A 213 -2.67 -0.74 -24.46
CA THR A 213 -1.38 -1.19 -25.00
C THR A 213 -0.51 -1.77 -23.92
N GLU A 214 0.15 -2.87 -24.25
CA GLU A 214 1.21 -3.45 -23.43
C GLU A 214 2.35 -2.43 -23.33
N LYS A 215 2.79 -2.16 -22.09
CA LYS A 215 3.88 -1.22 -21.82
C LYS A 215 4.91 -1.90 -20.91
N PRO A 216 6.22 -1.70 -21.14
CA PRO A 216 7.26 -2.23 -20.28
C PRO A 216 7.16 -1.69 -18.86
N TYR A 217 7.58 -2.49 -17.89
CA TYR A 217 7.86 -2.04 -16.54
C TYR A 217 9.09 -1.14 -16.53
N ARG A 218 8.90 0.09 -16.10
CA ARG A 218 9.97 1.04 -15.91
C ARG A 218 10.70 0.71 -14.63
N VAL A 219 11.89 0.11 -14.78
CA VAL A 219 12.76 -0.23 -13.65
C VAL A 219 12.96 1.02 -12.80
N TRP A 220 13.41 2.14 -13.36
CA TRP A 220 13.61 3.42 -12.67
C TRP A 220 12.54 3.82 -11.62
N LEU A 221 11.25 3.58 -11.90
CA LEU A 221 10.13 4.00 -11.05
C LEU A 221 9.42 2.85 -10.33
N ALA A 222 9.77 1.60 -10.60
CA ALA A 222 9.18 0.44 -9.95
C ALA A 222 9.57 0.42 -8.46
N SER A 223 8.63 0.10 -7.59
CA SER A 223 8.87 -0.05 -6.15
C SER A 223 9.72 -1.28 -5.86
N LYS A 224 10.38 -1.30 -4.69
CA LYS A 224 11.19 -2.45 -4.25
C LYS A 224 10.43 -3.80 -4.35
N PRO A 225 9.18 -3.94 -3.86
CA PRO A 225 8.43 -5.20 -3.99
C PRO A 225 8.18 -5.64 -5.44
N LEU A 226 7.95 -4.67 -6.34
CA LEU A 226 7.77 -4.96 -7.77
C LEU A 226 9.09 -5.40 -8.42
N LEU A 227 10.22 -4.83 -8.01
CA LEU A 227 11.53 -5.26 -8.49
C LEU A 227 11.90 -6.64 -7.99
N GLN A 228 11.61 -6.96 -6.73
CA GLN A 228 11.77 -8.31 -6.19
C GLN A 228 10.93 -9.31 -7.01
N ALA A 229 9.71 -8.93 -7.40
CA ALA A 229 8.85 -9.78 -8.23
C ALA A 229 9.37 -9.97 -9.68
N ILE A 230 10.14 -9.02 -10.20
CA ILE A 230 10.73 -9.05 -11.56
C ILE A 230 12.08 -9.78 -11.56
N PHE A 231 13.00 -9.39 -10.69
CA PHE A 231 14.40 -9.86 -10.68
C PHE A 231 14.62 -11.09 -9.81
N GLN A 232 13.74 -11.36 -8.83
CA GLN A 232 13.78 -12.54 -7.97
C GLN A 232 15.08 -12.71 -7.15
N ASP A 233 15.93 -11.69 -7.10
CA ASP A 233 17.19 -11.67 -6.36
C ASP A 233 17.32 -10.36 -5.57
N GLU A 234 17.30 -10.47 -4.24
CA GLU A 234 17.39 -9.33 -3.32
C GLU A 234 18.69 -8.53 -3.52
N SER A 235 19.79 -9.20 -3.82
CA SER A 235 21.09 -8.53 -4.02
C SER A 235 21.09 -7.66 -5.28
N VAL A 236 20.44 -8.13 -6.35
CA VAL A 236 20.26 -7.37 -7.59
C VAL A 236 19.32 -6.19 -7.34
N VAL A 237 18.23 -6.39 -6.59
CA VAL A 237 17.28 -5.31 -6.28
C VAL A 237 17.94 -4.21 -5.47
N GLU A 238 18.70 -4.55 -4.43
CA GLU A 238 19.44 -3.55 -3.64
C GLU A 238 20.45 -2.77 -4.49
N ALA A 239 21.21 -3.48 -5.35
CA ALA A 239 22.11 -2.83 -6.30
C ALA A 239 21.38 -1.85 -7.23
N ILE A 240 20.20 -2.24 -7.74
CA ILE A 240 19.34 -1.37 -8.56
C ILE A 240 18.89 -0.13 -7.77
N MET A 241 18.52 -0.28 -6.50
CA MET A 241 18.04 0.83 -5.66
C MET A 241 19.15 1.85 -5.37
N VAL A 242 20.37 1.36 -5.11
CA VAL A 242 21.57 2.20 -4.95
C VAL A 242 21.89 2.92 -6.27
N GLU A 243 21.99 2.18 -7.37
CA GLU A 243 22.34 2.74 -8.69
C GLU A 243 21.36 3.84 -9.10
N ARG A 244 20.05 3.64 -8.94
CA ARG A 244 19.04 4.69 -9.22
C ARG A 244 19.29 5.97 -8.46
N SER A 245 19.68 5.84 -7.20
CA SER A 245 19.94 7.00 -6.34
C SER A 245 21.19 7.76 -6.80
N GLU A 246 22.19 7.05 -7.32
CA GLU A 246 23.40 7.65 -7.89
C GLU A 246 23.13 8.30 -9.25
N LEU A 247 22.50 7.57 -10.16
CA LEU A 247 22.07 8.09 -11.46
C LEU A 247 21.16 9.32 -11.33
N HIS A 248 20.28 9.36 -10.33
CA HIS A 248 19.41 10.51 -10.09
C HIS A 248 20.20 11.75 -9.67
N LYS A 249 21.23 11.58 -8.83
CA LYS A 249 22.16 12.67 -8.45
C LYS A 249 22.93 13.16 -9.68
N GLN A 250 23.45 12.24 -10.49
CA GLN A 250 24.18 12.58 -11.71
C GLN A 250 23.30 13.39 -12.66
N LEU A 251 22.07 12.93 -12.94
CA LEU A 251 21.15 13.60 -13.86
C LEU A 251 20.70 15.00 -13.36
N ASN A 252 20.52 15.18 -12.04
CA ASN A 252 20.14 16.48 -11.48
C ASN A 252 21.27 17.51 -11.52
N ASN A 253 22.53 17.07 -11.51
CA ASN A 253 23.70 17.94 -11.56
C ASN A 253 24.07 18.37 -12.99
N VAL A 254 23.39 17.83 -14.01
CA VAL A 254 23.69 18.11 -15.43
C VAL A 254 22.94 19.36 -15.92
N PRO A 255 23.64 20.29 -16.61
CA PRO A 255 23.04 21.43 -17.30
C PRO A 255 21.95 21.02 -18.30
N LYS A 256 20.85 21.78 -18.38
CA LYS A 256 19.65 21.42 -19.18
C LYS A 256 19.96 21.07 -20.64
N ASP A 257 20.90 21.79 -21.24
CA ASP A 257 21.38 21.65 -22.62
C ASP A 257 22.08 20.32 -22.92
N ARG A 258 22.60 19.63 -21.89
CA ARG A 258 23.28 18.33 -22.04
C ARG A 258 22.49 17.14 -21.47
N ARG A 259 21.32 17.40 -20.88
CA ARG A 259 20.56 16.37 -20.15
C ARG A 259 20.15 15.20 -21.04
N ASP A 260 19.70 15.45 -22.26
CA ASP A 260 19.21 14.37 -23.12
C ASP A 260 20.33 13.43 -23.58
N GLN A 261 21.52 13.99 -23.88
CA GLN A 261 22.69 13.19 -24.21
C GLN A 261 23.12 12.34 -23.01
N VAL A 262 23.31 12.96 -21.85
CA VAL A 262 23.70 12.23 -20.63
C VAL A 262 22.64 11.20 -20.26
N ARG A 263 21.35 11.51 -20.41
CA ARG A 263 20.26 10.57 -20.15
C ARG A 263 20.36 9.31 -21.03
N SER A 264 20.71 9.46 -22.30
CA SER A 264 20.91 8.31 -23.19
C SER A 264 22.06 7.44 -22.71
N GLU A 265 23.21 8.04 -22.38
CA GLU A 265 24.39 7.33 -21.88
C GLU A 265 24.11 6.60 -20.54
N LEU A 266 23.36 7.24 -19.64
CA LEU A 266 22.94 6.65 -18.38
C LEU A 266 21.93 5.52 -18.56
N ASN A 267 21.01 5.64 -19.53
CA ASN A 267 20.08 4.56 -19.86
C ASN A 267 20.83 3.31 -20.32
N ASP A 268 21.80 3.49 -21.22
CA ASP A 268 22.59 2.38 -21.76
C ASP A 268 23.43 1.72 -20.67
N THR A 269 24.04 2.52 -19.80
CA THR A 269 24.81 2.03 -18.64
C THR A 269 23.91 1.21 -17.71
N PHE A 270 22.75 1.75 -17.35
CA PHE A 270 21.82 1.10 -16.44
C PHE A 270 21.26 -0.19 -17.04
N GLU A 271 21.00 -0.20 -18.34
CA GLU A 271 20.54 -1.37 -19.08
C GLU A 271 21.62 -2.47 -19.14
N GLN A 272 22.85 -2.13 -19.49
CA GLN A 272 23.96 -3.09 -19.58
C GLN A 272 24.23 -3.80 -18.26
N GLN A 273 24.11 -3.08 -17.13
CA GLN A 273 24.38 -3.61 -15.81
C GLN A 273 23.33 -4.63 -15.34
N PHE A 274 22.05 -4.41 -15.65
CA PHE A 274 20.95 -5.17 -15.04
C PHE A 274 20.10 -5.99 -16.00
N ARG A 275 20.14 -5.75 -17.32
CA ARG A 275 19.32 -6.54 -18.27
C ARG A 275 19.66 -8.03 -18.22
N ASN A 276 20.93 -8.38 -18.11
CA ASN A 276 21.39 -9.76 -18.02
C ASN A 276 21.13 -10.42 -16.65
N LYS A 277 20.59 -9.66 -15.69
CA LYS A 277 20.17 -10.16 -14.37
C LYS A 277 18.69 -10.56 -14.34
N LEU A 278 17.96 -10.36 -15.44
CA LEU A 278 16.58 -10.82 -15.54
C LEU A 278 16.53 -12.35 -15.60
N PRO A 279 15.52 -12.97 -14.97
CA PRO A 279 15.23 -14.39 -15.12
C PRO A 279 15.06 -14.80 -16.60
N SER A 280 15.48 -16.03 -16.95
CA SER A 280 15.47 -16.52 -18.34
C SER A 280 14.07 -16.72 -18.94
N ASP A 281 13.04 -16.80 -18.09
CA ASP A 281 11.63 -16.90 -18.47
C ASP A 281 11.00 -15.54 -18.77
N MET A 282 11.72 -14.42 -18.55
CA MET A 282 11.20 -13.09 -18.84
C MET A 282 11.28 -12.74 -20.33
N PRO A 283 10.16 -12.38 -20.97
CA PRO A 283 10.17 -12.00 -22.39
C PRO A 283 10.90 -10.68 -22.63
N ALA A 284 11.52 -10.58 -23.80
CA ALA A 284 12.18 -9.35 -24.23
C ALA A 284 11.18 -8.18 -24.25
N GLY A 285 11.61 -7.02 -23.78
CA GLY A 285 10.76 -5.82 -23.73
C GLY A 285 9.77 -5.76 -22.56
N ILE A 286 9.79 -6.71 -21.62
CA ILE A 286 8.95 -6.61 -20.41
C ILE A 286 9.37 -5.46 -19.48
N VAL A 287 10.63 -5.04 -19.54
CA VAL A 287 11.20 -3.96 -18.72
C VAL A 287 11.96 -2.94 -19.57
N THR A 288 11.99 -1.70 -19.09
CA THR A 288 12.82 -0.61 -19.62
C THR A 288 13.64 0.05 -18.52
N PHE A 289 14.85 0.46 -18.87
CA PHE A 289 15.82 1.12 -17.99
C PHE A 289 15.87 2.64 -18.19
N GLU A 290 14.86 3.22 -18.83
CA GLU A 290 14.81 4.67 -19.05
C GLU A 290 14.80 5.46 -17.72
N THR A 291 15.83 6.29 -17.54
CA THR A 291 16.02 7.20 -16.42
C THR A 291 15.17 8.48 -16.57
N SER A 292 14.81 9.12 -15.46
CA SER A 292 14.17 10.46 -15.46
C SER A 292 14.58 11.29 -14.25
N LEU A 293 14.27 12.59 -14.35
CA LEU A 293 14.40 13.54 -13.24
C LEU A 293 13.47 13.24 -12.06
N SER A 294 12.42 12.44 -12.30
CA SER A 294 11.54 11.95 -11.25
C SER A 294 12.35 11.17 -10.22
N ARG A 295 12.20 11.53 -8.94
CA ARG A 295 12.87 10.84 -7.85
C ARG A 295 12.52 9.35 -7.89
N PRO A 296 13.51 8.44 -7.90
CA PRO A 296 13.23 7.01 -7.86
C PRO A 296 12.49 6.65 -6.57
N LYS A 297 11.57 5.68 -6.66
CA LYS A 297 10.87 5.18 -5.49
C LYS A 297 11.86 4.47 -4.56
N LYS A 298 11.70 4.68 -3.25
CA LYS A 298 12.40 3.93 -2.21
C LYS A 298 11.77 2.55 -2.02
#